data_AF-A0A6P8C1R4-F1
#
_entry.id   AF-A0A6P8C1R4-F1
#
_cell.length_a   1.000
_cell.length_b   1.000
_cell.length_c   1.000
_cell.angle_alpha   90.00
_cell.angle_beta   90.00
_cell.angle_gamma   90.00
#
_symmetry.space_group_name_H-M   'P 1'
#
loop_
_entity.id
_entity.type
_entity.pdbx_description
1 polymer ?
#
loop_
_entity_poly.entity_id
_entity_poly.type
_entity_poly.pdbx_seq_one_letter_code
_entity_poly.pdbx_strand_id
1 'polypeptide(L)'
;MAESSKELEKSLVKKVCELRPLASGLTLTVKVVDTKMVAPKGRHARIAESLVGDETGIIVFVARNNQVDQMKEGSTVILRNANIEMFRGSMRLAVDSCGRIEATEPASFTVKEDCNLSLIEFESVKVVK
;
A
#
# COMPACT_ATOMS: atom_id res chain seq x y z
N MET A 1 -17.67 -17.65 24.15
CA MET A 1 -17.25 -16.24 24.32
C MET A 1 -15.83 -16.24 24.83
N ALA A 2 -14.87 -15.88 23.97
CA ALA A 2 -13.50 -15.51 24.34
C ALA A 2 -12.85 -14.91 23.09
N GLU A 3 -13.12 -13.62 22.86
CA GLU A 3 -12.28 -12.76 22.03
C GLU A 3 -10.89 -12.71 22.67
N SER A 4 -9.98 -13.55 22.22
CA SER A 4 -8.59 -13.51 22.68
C SER A 4 -7.67 -13.96 21.54
N SER A 5 -7.28 -12.98 20.72
CA SER A 5 -6.11 -13.06 19.81
C SER A 5 -5.91 -11.79 18.96
N LYS A 6 -6.82 -10.81 18.97
CA LYS A 6 -6.69 -9.57 18.17
C LYS A 6 -5.72 -8.52 18.76
N GLU A 7 -5.06 -8.79 19.90
CA GLU A 7 -4.23 -7.78 20.57
C GLU A 7 -2.73 -7.89 20.26
N LEU A 8 -2.26 -9.02 19.70
CA LEU A 8 -0.85 -9.20 19.30
C LEU A 8 -0.57 -8.69 17.87
N GLU A 9 -1.58 -8.63 17.00
CA GLU A 9 -1.46 -8.13 15.62
C GLU A 9 -1.45 -6.60 15.53
N LYS A 10 -1.58 -5.88 16.67
CA LYS A 10 -1.58 -4.41 16.70
C LYS A 10 -0.18 -3.81 16.68
N SER A 11 0.87 -4.59 16.95
CA SER A 11 2.24 -4.11 17.14
C SER A 11 3.08 -4.05 15.84
N LEU A 12 2.56 -4.57 14.72
CA LEU A 12 3.27 -4.59 13.42
C LEU A 12 2.58 -3.75 12.33
N VAL A 13 1.39 -3.22 12.60
CA VAL A 13 0.64 -2.39 11.64
C VAL A 13 1.26 -1.00 11.63
N LYS A 14 2.04 -0.70 10.58
CA LYS A 14 2.59 0.64 10.36
C LYS A 14 1.58 1.53 9.67
N LYS A 15 1.65 2.83 9.98
CA LYS A 15 0.86 3.87 9.31
C LYS A 15 1.51 4.29 7.99
N VAL A 16 0.69 4.81 7.08
CA VAL A 16 1.17 5.31 5.78
C VAL A 16 2.22 6.40 6.00
N CYS A 17 1.98 7.38 6.87
CA CYS A 17 2.92 8.48 7.15
C CYS A 17 4.29 8.01 7.72
N GLU A 18 4.36 6.83 8.33
CA GLU A 18 5.59 6.27 8.89
C GLU A 18 6.41 5.44 7.87
N LEU A 19 5.90 5.34 6.63
CA LEU A 19 6.59 4.64 5.57
C LEU A 19 7.92 5.33 5.24
N ARG A 20 8.96 4.51 5.14
CA ARG A 20 10.31 4.96 4.79
C ARG A 20 10.65 4.52 3.37
N PRO A 21 11.43 5.34 2.64
CA PRO A 21 11.97 4.93 1.37
C PRO A 21 12.77 3.63 1.52
N LEU A 22 12.62 2.70 0.58
CA LEU A 22 13.31 1.40 0.56
C LEU A 22 12.94 0.46 1.72
N ALA A 23 11.88 0.75 2.48
CA ALA A 23 11.40 -0.15 3.52
C ALA A 23 10.74 -1.41 2.92
N SER A 24 10.94 -2.56 3.54
CA SER A 24 10.37 -3.85 3.16
C SER A 24 9.80 -4.58 4.36
N GLY A 25 8.92 -5.55 4.13
CA GLY A 25 8.33 -6.35 5.22
C GLY A 25 7.30 -5.57 6.04
N LEU A 26 6.61 -4.62 5.41
CA LEU A 26 5.65 -3.76 6.05
C LEU A 26 4.28 -4.44 6.11
N THR A 27 3.63 -4.32 7.26
CA THR A 27 2.23 -4.71 7.40
C THR A 27 1.41 -3.46 7.65
N LEU A 28 0.39 -3.21 6.84
CA LEU A 28 -0.46 -2.03 6.97
C LEU A 28 -1.88 -2.29 6.49
N THR A 29 -2.84 -1.64 7.14
CA THR A 29 -4.25 -1.68 6.76
C THR A 29 -4.58 -0.39 6.04
N VAL A 30 -5.01 -0.51 4.79
CA VAL A 30 -5.30 0.63 3.91
C VAL A 30 -6.65 0.47 3.26
N LYS A 31 -7.30 1.59 2.99
CA LYS A 31 -8.53 1.65 2.22
C LYS A 31 -8.22 2.09 0.80
N VAL A 32 -8.81 1.41 -0.15
CA VAL A 32 -8.68 1.73 -1.58
C VAL A 32 -9.60 2.89 -1.89
N VAL A 33 -9.03 3.98 -2.40
CA VAL A 33 -9.76 5.17 -2.81
C VAL A 33 -10.13 5.06 -4.28
N ASP A 34 -9.14 4.80 -5.13
CA ASP A 34 -9.27 4.75 -6.58
C ASP A 34 -8.39 3.60 -7.13
N THR A 35 -8.79 2.97 -8.23
CA THR A 35 -7.98 1.96 -8.92
C THR A 35 -7.89 2.26 -10.42
N LYS A 36 -6.67 2.50 -10.89
CA LYS A 36 -6.36 2.75 -12.29
C LYS A 36 -5.60 1.58 -12.91
N MET A 37 -6.14 0.98 -13.95
CA MET A 37 -5.40 0.01 -14.76
C MET A 37 -4.37 0.72 -15.64
N VAL A 38 -3.09 0.37 -15.49
CA VAL A 38 -1.98 1.03 -16.22
C VAL A 38 -1.43 0.16 -17.34
N ALA A 39 -1.49 -1.17 -17.19
CA ALA A 39 -1.13 -2.09 -18.26
C ALA A 39 -2.38 -2.82 -18.79
N PRO A 40 -2.86 -2.49 -20.01
CA PRO A 40 -3.97 -3.19 -20.62
C PRO A 40 -3.53 -4.56 -21.15
N LYS A 41 -4.48 -5.51 -21.15
CA LYS A 41 -4.38 -6.92 -21.56
C LYS A 41 -3.37 -7.17 -22.71
N GLY A 42 -2.14 -7.50 -22.35
CA GLY A 42 -1.15 -8.15 -23.21
C GLY A 42 -0.68 -9.45 -22.57
N ARG A 43 0.09 -10.26 -23.30
CA ARG A 43 0.66 -11.56 -22.87
C ARG A 43 1.59 -11.47 -21.64
N HIS A 44 1.81 -10.26 -21.12
CA HIS A 44 2.70 -9.90 -20.03
C HIS A 44 1.90 -9.22 -18.91
N ALA A 45 2.19 -9.59 -17.66
CA ALA A 45 1.50 -9.28 -16.40
C ALA A 45 0.50 -8.10 -16.36
N ARG A 46 -0.69 -8.33 -15.77
CA ARG A 46 -1.67 -7.25 -15.47
C ARG A 46 -1.11 -6.35 -14.37
N ILE A 47 -1.12 -5.03 -14.56
CA ILE A 47 -0.67 -4.06 -13.57
C ILE A 47 -1.74 -2.99 -13.40
N ALA A 48 -2.16 -2.77 -12.16
CA ALA A 48 -3.01 -1.65 -11.77
C ALA A 48 -2.32 -0.83 -10.69
N GLU A 49 -2.44 0.49 -10.82
CA GLU A 49 -2.06 1.44 -9.79
C GLU A 49 -3.33 1.79 -9.01
N SER A 50 -3.39 1.37 -7.75
CA SER A 50 -4.49 1.69 -6.84
C SER A 50 -4.05 2.75 -5.85
N LEU A 51 -4.81 3.81 -5.73
CA LEU A 51 -4.62 4.79 -4.67
C LEU A 51 -5.16 4.21 -3.37
N VAL A 52 -4.29 4.06 -2.38
CA VAL A 52 -4.65 3.48 -1.07
C VAL A 52 -4.19 4.40 0.05
N GLY A 53 -4.91 4.41 1.17
CA GLY A 53 -4.46 5.17 2.31
C GLY A 53 -5.12 4.80 3.62
N ASP A 54 -4.65 5.43 4.67
CA ASP A 54 -5.21 5.37 6.01
C ASP A 54 -5.53 6.79 6.50
N GLU A 55 -5.88 6.92 7.78
CA GLU A 55 -6.11 8.20 8.44
C GLU A 55 -4.90 9.16 8.45
N THR A 56 -3.71 8.66 8.13
CA THR A 56 -2.45 9.43 8.18
C THR A 56 -2.02 9.93 6.81
N GLY A 57 -2.38 9.24 5.74
CA GLY A 57 -2.06 9.64 4.37
C GLY A 57 -2.48 8.64 3.31
N ILE A 58 -2.18 8.97 2.06
CA ILE A 58 -2.39 8.13 0.87
C ILE A 58 -1.06 7.84 0.18
N ILE A 59 -0.98 6.69 -0.49
CA ILE A 59 0.14 6.23 -1.29
C ILE A 59 -0.38 5.42 -2.48
N VAL A 60 0.33 5.46 -3.59
CA VAL A 60 0.01 4.61 -4.75
C VAL A 60 0.52 3.20 -4.50
N PHE A 61 -0.39 2.24 -4.54
CA PHE A 61 -0.13 0.82 -4.52
C PHE A 61 -0.08 0.23 -5.93
N VAL A 62 0.93 -0.57 -6.22
CA VAL A 62 1.08 -1.26 -7.50
C VAL A 62 0.62 -2.71 -7.34
N ALA A 63 -0.60 -2.99 -7.80
CA ALA A 63 -1.18 -4.32 -7.82
C ALA A 63 -0.78 -5.07 -9.09
N ARG A 64 -0.30 -6.31 -8.94
CA ARG A 64 0.13 -7.17 -10.06
C ARG A 64 -0.75 -8.42 -10.20
N ASN A 65 -1.06 -8.79 -11.44
CA ASN A 65 -1.80 -9.98 -11.83
C ASN A 65 -3.16 -10.13 -11.12
N ASN A 66 -3.25 -11.09 -10.19
CA ASN A 66 -4.47 -11.42 -9.45
C ASN A 66 -4.69 -10.51 -8.23
N GLN A 67 -3.68 -9.71 -7.86
CA GLN A 67 -3.84 -8.69 -6.81
C GLN A 67 -4.82 -7.61 -7.24
N VAL A 68 -4.88 -7.29 -8.54
CA VAL A 68 -5.77 -6.27 -9.10
C VAL A 68 -7.24 -6.57 -8.79
N ASP A 69 -7.64 -7.84 -8.85
CA ASP A 69 -9.02 -8.27 -8.58
C ASP A 69 -9.43 -8.04 -7.10
N GLN A 70 -8.46 -7.91 -6.19
CA GLN A 70 -8.69 -7.63 -4.77
C GLN A 70 -8.74 -6.13 -4.45
N MET A 71 -8.17 -5.28 -5.31
CA MET A 71 -8.08 -3.84 -5.09
C MET A 71 -9.32 -3.11 -5.61
N LYS A 72 -10.45 -3.32 -4.94
CA LYS A 72 -11.72 -2.67 -5.26
C LYS A 72 -11.85 -1.34 -4.52
N GLU A 73 -12.29 -0.32 -5.25
CA GLU A 73 -12.57 1.02 -4.71
C GLU A 73 -13.53 0.94 -3.52
N GLY A 74 -13.25 1.71 -2.47
CA GLY A 74 -14.00 1.73 -1.22
C GLY A 74 -13.76 0.55 -0.29
N SER A 75 -13.05 -0.50 -0.73
CA SER A 75 -12.74 -1.67 0.11
C SER A 75 -11.53 -1.42 1.00
N THR A 76 -11.50 -2.07 2.17
CA THR A 76 -10.34 -2.05 3.06
C THR A 76 -9.55 -3.34 2.89
N VAL A 77 -8.24 -3.21 2.73
CA VAL A 77 -7.32 -4.33 2.54
C VAL A 77 -6.16 -4.23 3.53
N ILE A 78 -5.71 -5.38 4.00
CA ILE A 78 -4.52 -5.54 4.81
C ILE A 78 -3.41 -6.04 3.89
N LEU A 79 -2.34 -5.27 3.81
CA LEU A 79 -1.15 -5.63 3.05
C LEU A 79 -0.14 -6.18 4.04
N ARG A 80 0.23 -7.46 3.92
CA ARG A 80 1.27 -8.11 4.71
C ARG A 80 2.55 -8.25 3.88
N ASN A 81 3.69 -7.96 4.50
CA ASN A 81 5.01 -8.02 3.88
C ASN A 81 5.08 -7.20 2.56
N ALA A 82 4.49 -6.00 2.60
CA ALA A 82 4.60 -5.01 1.55
C ALA A 82 5.98 -4.32 1.56
N ASN A 83 6.40 -3.81 0.42
CA ASN A 83 7.63 -3.06 0.26
C ASN A 83 7.39 -1.72 -0.44
N ILE A 84 8.29 -0.77 -0.18
CA ILE A 84 8.30 0.54 -0.82
C ILE A 84 9.26 0.49 -2.00
N GLU A 85 8.71 0.49 -3.20
CA GLU A 85 9.44 0.68 -4.45
C GLU A 85 9.62 2.18 -4.72
N MET A 86 10.81 2.57 -5.16
CA MET A 86 11.07 3.92 -5.65
C MET A 86 10.83 3.98 -7.15
N PHE A 87 9.93 4.87 -7.58
CA PHE A 87 9.63 5.07 -8.99
C PHE A 87 9.76 6.55 -9.34
N ARG A 88 10.79 6.88 -10.14
CA ARG A 88 11.08 8.24 -10.62
C ARG A 88 11.17 9.30 -9.49
N GLY A 89 11.72 8.91 -8.33
CA GLY A 89 11.84 9.80 -7.16
C GLY A 89 10.64 9.74 -6.20
N SER A 90 9.54 9.11 -6.58
CA SER A 90 8.36 8.93 -5.73
C SER A 90 8.31 7.56 -5.09
N MET A 91 7.82 7.50 -3.84
CA MET A 91 7.55 6.23 -3.16
C MET A 91 6.26 5.61 -3.69
N ARG A 92 6.30 4.30 -3.94
CA ARG A 92 5.16 3.47 -4.30
C ARG A 92 5.15 2.22 -3.44
N LEU A 93 3.97 1.81 -3.02
CA LEU A 93 3.79 0.57 -2.27
C LEU A 93 3.60 -0.59 -3.24
N ALA A 94 4.28 -1.69 -3.01
CA ALA A 94 4.08 -2.92 -3.76
C ALA A 94 4.07 -4.11 -2.80
N VAL A 95 3.59 -5.24 -3.31
CA VAL A 95 3.64 -6.51 -2.59
C VAL A 95 4.39 -7.50 -3.48
N ASP A 96 5.49 -8.02 -2.96
CA ASP A 96 6.30 -9.03 -3.63
C ASP A 96 5.65 -10.43 -3.56
N SER A 97 6.35 -11.46 -4.04
CA SER A 97 5.88 -12.85 -3.99
C SER A 97 5.74 -13.42 -2.57
N CYS A 98 6.40 -12.82 -1.57
CA CYS A 98 6.33 -13.23 -0.17
C CYS A 98 5.18 -12.52 0.58
N GLY A 99 4.71 -11.38 0.08
CA GLY A 99 3.60 -10.66 0.67
C GLY A 99 2.22 -11.14 0.25
N ARG A 100 1.24 -10.77 1.07
CA ARG A 100 -0.15 -11.17 0.91
C ARG A 100 -1.06 -9.96 1.05
N ILE A 101 -2.14 -9.97 0.28
CA ILE A 101 -3.22 -9.01 0.37
C ILE A 101 -4.40 -9.76 0.97
N GLU A 102 -4.96 -9.23 2.05
CA GLU A 102 -6.14 -9.76 2.71
C GLU A 102 -7.23 -8.70 2.71
N ALA A 103 -8.35 -8.97 2.04
CA ALA A 103 -9.52 -8.10 2.17
C ALA A 103 -10.09 -8.23 3.58
N THR A 104 -10.39 -7.10 4.21
CA THR A 104 -10.96 -7.05 5.55
C THR A 104 -12.26 -6.24 5.55
N GLU A 105 -12.95 -6.24 6.69
CA GLU A 105 -14.16 -5.45 6.86
C GLU A 105 -13.86 -3.96 6.63
N PRO A 106 -14.82 -3.19 6.09
CA PRO A 106 -14.61 -1.76 5.83
C PRO A 106 -14.26 -1.06 7.13
N ALA A 107 -13.04 -0.55 7.21
CA ALA A 107 -12.61 0.14 8.41
C ALA A 107 -13.30 1.51 8.51
N SER A 108 -13.71 1.86 9.73
CA SER A 108 -14.44 3.10 10.01
C SER A 108 -13.57 4.37 9.97
N PHE A 109 -12.29 4.27 9.58
CA PHE A 109 -11.42 5.43 9.46
C PHE A 109 -11.62 6.15 8.13
N THR A 110 -11.53 7.48 8.18
CA THR A 110 -11.55 8.31 6.97
C THR A 110 -10.12 8.42 6.46
N VAL A 111 -9.92 8.11 5.17
CA VAL A 111 -8.61 8.20 4.53
C VAL A 111 -8.23 9.68 4.40
N LYS A 112 -6.99 10.01 4.78
CA LYS A 112 -6.49 11.37 4.67
C LYS A 112 -5.83 11.58 3.31
N GLU A 113 -6.62 12.03 2.35
CA GLU A 113 -6.17 12.28 0.99
C GLU A 113 -5.22 13.50 0.87
N ASP A 114 -5.25 14.42 1.85
CA ASP A 114 -4.37 15.59 1.89
C ASP A 114 -2.88 15.27 2.02
N CYS A 115 -2.53 14.10 2.56
CA CYS A 115 -1.14 13.70 2.79
C CYS A 115 -0.73 12.59 1.83
N ASN A 116 -0.39 12.94 0.59
CA ASN A 116 0.00 11.97 -0.44
C ASN A 116 1.51 11.74 -0.50
N LEU A 117 1.97 10.58 -0.01
CA LEU A 117 3.38 10.20 -0.01
C LEU A 117 3.94 9.86 -1.39
N SER A 118 3.08 9.52 -2.36
CA SER A 118 3.52 9.30 -3.74
C SER A 118 3.75 10.59 -4.51
N LEU A 119 3.21 11.73 -4.06
CA LEU A 119 3.50 13.03 -4.65
C LEU A 119 4.78 13.66 -4.09
N ILE A 120 5.31 13.10 -3.01
CA ILE A 120 6.58 13.55 -2.45
C ILE A 120 7.70 13.01 -3.33
N GLU A 121 8.29 13.89 -4.13
CA GLU A 121 9.52 13.62 -4.85
C GLU A 121 10.71 13.68 -3.87
N PHE A 122 11.32 12.53 -3.60
CA PHE A 122 12.56 12.46 -2.85
C PHE A 122 13.72 12.70 -3.81
N GLU A 123 14.37 13.85 -3.70
CA GLU A 123 15.65 14.07 -4.36
C GLU A 123 16.73 13.25 -3.64
N SER A 124 17.37 12.33 -4.35
CA SER A 124 18.50 11.57 -3.81
C SER A 124 19.71 12.50 -3.68
N VAL A 125 19.93 13.06 -2.48
CA VAL A 125 21.15 13.81 -2.19
C VAL A 125 22.30 12.81 -2.07
N LYS A 126 23.07 12.61 -3.15
CA LYS A 126 24.33 11.86 -3.07
C LYS A 126 25.29 12.68 -2.23
N VAL A 127 25.52 12.28 -0.98
CA VAL A 127 26.65 12.77 -0.19
C VAL A 127 27.91 12.19 -0.84
N VAL A 128 28.52 12.96 -1.72
CA VAL A 128 29.87 12.68 -2.22
C VAL A 128 30.80 12.89 -1.02
N LYS A 129 31.50 11.84 -0.60
CA LYS A 129 32.48 11.89 0.47
C LYS A 129 33.87 12.04 -0.11
#